data_AF-A0A9E6B069-F1
#
_entry.id   AF-A0A9E6B069-F1
#
_cell.length_a   1.000
_cell.length_b   1.000
_cell.length_c   1.000
_cell.angle_alpha   90.00
_cell.angle_beta   90.00
_cell.angle_gamma   90.00
#
_symmetry.space_group_name_H-M   'P 1'
#
loop_
_entity.id
_entity.type
_entity.pdbx_description
1 polymer ?
#
loop_
_entity_poly.entity_id
_entity_poly.type
_entity_poly.pdbx_seq_one_letter_code
_entity_poly.pdbx_strand_id
1 'polypeptide(L)'
;MEIRRRHNKKKEFFKKIPNFWFKILPVILSLALLSGCNWYTDSDAYKKPLPHYLVKSIKDRGFKLGARILARIYKQENRFELWMEKDGKFEFFKSYGICSWSGELGPKLKEGDRQAPEGFYVVTPAQMNPRSKFHLSFNLGYPNFYDRARGRTGSHLMVHGACSSRGCYALTNSSIEQVYLLARDAFKNGQRRFQVHALPFRLNKANLEKYKDHKWIDFWKNLAEGDTLFLKTGQIPKMAVVNKRYVFAAANQTIKTTTTTKDDKNDPISRITKPVEAPADLWAYYSKQPIDSLIKDEFIKLKLKPKSTNANEFKGGIPTIYNDKIDTLKDKADKASLYNGTTPTNSR
;
A
#
# COMPACT_ATOMS: atom_id res chain seq x y z
N MET A 1 52.11 -69.55 13.36
CA MET A 1 52.09 -68.70 14.57
C MET A 1 51.98 -67.21 14.20
N GLU A 2 51.19 -66.87 13.16
CA GLU A 2 51.28 -65.58 12.43
C GLU A 2 50.00 -64.71 12.51
N ILE A 3 49.04 -65.06 13.39
CA ILE A 3 47.76 -64.34 13.49
C ILE A 3 47.67 -63.48 14.76
N ARG A 4 48.50 -63.75 15.79
CA ARG A 4 48.47 -63.00 17.06
C ARG A 4 49.22 -61.66 17.06
N ARG A 5 50.04 -61.34 16.04
CA ARG A 5 50.82 -60.08 16.00
C ARG A 5 50.08 -58.86 15.45
N ARG A 6 48.98 -59.03 14.68
CA ARG A 6 48.25 -57.90 14.07
C ARG A 6 47.24 -57.24 15.02
N HIS A 7 46.81 -57.91 16.08
CA HIS A 7 45.79 -57.39 17.01
C HIS A 7 46.34 -56.39 18.06
N ASN A 8 47.65 -56.41 18.35
CA ASN A 8 48.22 -55.48 19.34
C ASN A 8 48.61 -54.10 18.78
N LYS A 9 48.82 -53.94 17.46
CA LYS A 9 49.16 -52.62 16.87
C LYS A 9 47.96 -51.66 16.77
N LYS A 10 46.72 -52.16 16.69
CA LYS A 10 45.53 -51.28 16.66
C LYS A 10 45.20 -50.66 18.02
N LYS A 11 45.57 -51.31 19.13
CA LYS A 11 45.27 -50.81 20.49
C LYS A 11 46.22 -49.70 20.96
N GLU A 12 47.41 -49.58 20.38
CA GLU A 12 48.32 -48.46 20.71
C GLU A 12 48.05 -47.19 19.91
N PHE A 13 47.50 -47.27 18.70
CA PHE A 13 47.23 -46.09 17.88
C PHE A 13 46.16 -45.17 18.48
N PHE A 14 45.20 -45.74 19.23
CA PHE A 14 44.11 -44.98 19.86
C PHE A 14 44.48 -44.36 21.23
N LYS A 15 45.68 -44.60 21.77
CA LYS A 15 46.14 -44.02 23.04
C LYS A 15 46.93 -42.71 22.90
N LYS A 16 47.13 -42.21 21.66
CA LYS A 16 47.90 -40.98 21.37
C LYS A 16 47.06 -39.83 20.80
N ILE A 17 45.75 -39.85 20.99
CA ILE A 17 44.91 -38.69 20.64
C ILE A 17 44.83 -37.80 21.90
N PRO A 18 45.42 -36.59 21.89
CA PRO A 18 45.39 -35.72 23.07
C PRO A 18 43.95 -35.35 23.42
N ASN A 19 43.61 -35.43 24.72
CA ASN A 19 42.32 -35.11 25.35
C ASN A 19 41.77 -33.69 25.08
N PHE A 20 42.45 -32.90 24.25
CA PHE A 20 42.07 -31.54 23.87
C PHE A 20 40.84 -31.51 22.94
N TRP A 21 40.70 -32.51 22.06
CA TRP A 21 39.61 -32.52 21.06
C TRP A 21 38.24 -32.91 21.62
N PHE A 22 38.18 -33.61 22.76
CA PHE A 22 36.92 -34.02 23.38
C PHE A 22 36.20 -32.91 24.16
N LYS A 23 36.86 -31.78 24.43
CA LYS A 23 36.24 -30.61 25.09
C LYS A 23 35.74 -29.53 24.13
N ILE A 24 36.10 -29.61 22.84
CA ILE A 24 35.74 -28.59 21.83
C ILE A 24 34.50 -29.03 21.02
N LEU A 25 34.22 -30.34 20.96
CA LEU A 25 33.09 -30.88 20.20
C LEU A 25 31.69 -30.40 20.65
N PRO A 26 31.39 -30.14 21.94
CA PRO A 26 30.08 -29.61 22.35
C PRO A 26 29.87 -28.13 22.01
N VAL A 27 30.95 -27.37 21.85
CA VAL A 27 30.91 -25.92 21.56
C VAL A 27 30.71 -25.66 20.06
N ILE A 28 31.22 -26.54 19.20
CA ILE A 28 31.03 -26.42 17.75
C ILE A 28 29.61 -26.86 17.33
N LEU A 29 28.97 -27.79 18.05
CA LEU A 29 27.61 -28.24 17.74
C LEU A 29 26.53 -27.23 18.19
N SER A 30 26.84 -26.35 19.15
CA SER A 30 25.92 -25.31 19.63
C SER A 30 25.96 -24.02 18.79
N LEU A 31 26.96 -23.83 17.91
CA LEU A 31 26.99 -22.71 16.96
C LEU A 31 26.26 -22.97 15.64
N ALA A 32 25.84 -24.20 15.34
CA ALA A 32 25.20 -24.53 14.07
C ALA A 32 23.68 -24.25 14.03
N LEU A 33 23.07 -23.82 15.14
CA LEU A 33 21.61 -23.66 15.25
C LEU A 33 21.07 -22.22 15.12
N LEU A 34 21.91 -21.21 14.87
CA LEU A 34 21.45 -19.80 14.86
C LEU A 34 21.63 -19.03 13.54
N SER A 35 22.11 -19.66 12.48
CA SER A 35 22.36 -18.98 11.19
C SER A 35 21.42 -19.45 10.07
N GLY A 36 20.12 -19.48 10.35
CA GLY A 36 19.09 -19.62 9.32
C GLY A 36 18.85 -18.29 8.60
N CYS A 37 19.84 -17.77 7.86
CA CYS A 37 19.61 -16.67 6.94
C CYS A 37 18.74 -17.17 5.79
N ASN A 38 17.42 -17.03 5.93
CA ASN A 38 16.46 -17.40 4.90
C ASN A 38 16.61 -16.41 3.72
N TRP A 39 17.34 -16.81 2.69
CA TRP A 39 17.46 -16.05 1.44
C TRP A 39 16.10 -16.06 0.73
N TYR A 40 15.42 -14.90 0.70
CA TYR A 40 14.21 -14.72 -0.07
C TYR A 40 14.58 -14.32 -1.50
N THR A 41 14.24 -15.16 -2.48
CA THR A 41 14.27 -14.79 -3.90
C THR A 41 13.16 -13.78 -4.22
N ASP A 42 13.25 -13.13 -5.38
CA ASP A 42 12.18 -12.23 -5.89
C ASP A 42 10.82 -12.95 -5.97
N SER A 43 10.83 -14.25 -6.31
CA SER A 43 9.64 -15.11 -6.33
C SER A 43 9.02 -15.36 -4.95
N ASP A 44 9.74 -15.10 -3.86
CA ASP A 44 9.28 -15.27 -2.48
C ASP A 44 9.05 -13.93 -1.76
N ALA A 45 9.02 -12.81 -2.49
CA ALA A 45 8.77 -11.47 -1.93
C ALA A 45 7.53 -11.42 -1.02
N TYR A 46 6.45 -12.13 -1.36
CA TYR A 46 5.23 -12.20 -0.57
C TYR A 46 5.36 -12.93 0.77
N LYS A 47 6.43 -13.70 0.99
CA LYS A 47 6.72 -14.41 2.25
C LYS A 47 7.56 -13.59 3.21
N LYS A 48 8.24 -12.53 2.73
CA LYS A 48 9.08 -11.66 3.55
C LYS A 48 8.30 -11.14 4.78
N PRO A 49 8.96 -10.93 5.93
CA PRO A 49 8.36 -10.18 7.02
C PRO A 49 8.14 -8.72 6.61
N LEU A 50 7.25 -8.00 7.31
CA LEU A 50 7.18 -6.55 7.14
C LEU A 50 8.55 -5.93 7.54
N PRO A 51 9.07 -4.94 6.78
CA PRO A 51 10.30 -4.26 7.14
C PRO A 51 10.24 -3.67 8.56
N HIS A 52 11.35 -3.72 9.30
CA HIS A 52 11.40 -3.26 10.70
C HIS A 52 10.93 -1.81 10.88
N TYR A 53 11.31 -0.90 9.98
CA TYR A 53 10.88 0.51 10.04
C TYR A 53 9.35 0.64 9.88
N LEU A 54 8.73 -0.22 9.07
CA LEU A 54 7.30 -0.20 8.82
C LEU A 54 6.55 -0.73 10.04
N VAL A 55 7.05 -1.81 10.64
CA VAL A 55 6.55 -2.35 11.92
C VAL A 55 6.63 -1.28 13.02
N LYS A 56 7.76 -0.58 13.13
CA LYS A 56 7.93 0.52 14.07
C LYS A 56 6.91 1.65 13.82
N SER A 57 6.75 2.08 12.58
CA SER A 57 5.80 3.14 12.21
C SER A 57 4.34 2.78 12.52
N ILE A 58 3.94 1.51 12.32
CA ILE A 58 2.61 1.02 12.69
C ILE A 58 2.40 1.18 14.19
N LYS A 59 3.35 0.68 15.00
CA LYS A 59 3.26 0.70 16.47
C LYS A 59 3.29 2.11 17.04
N ASP A 60 4.23 2.95 16.60
CA ASP A 60 4.40 4.33 17.09
C ASP A 60 3.15 5.19 16.85
N ARG A 61 2.38 4.87 15.81
CA ARG A 61 1.14 5.58 15.46
C ARG A 61 -0.11 4.95 16.08
N GLY A 62 0.07 3.90 16.88
CA GLY A 62 -1.00 3.20 17.60
C GLY A 62 -1.87 2.30 16.73
N PHE A 63 -1.41 1.91 15.54
CA PHE A 63 -2.08 0.88 14.74
C PHE A 63 -1.69 -0.51 15.25
N LYS A 64 -2.58 -1.48 15.07
CA LYS A 64 -2.28 -2.90 15.31
C LYS A 64 -1.57 -3.50 14.09
N LEU A 65 -0.63 -4.41 14.31
CA LEU A 65 -0.10 -5.23 13.22
C LEU A 65 -1.24 -6.07 12.64
N GLY A 66 -1.36 -6.10 11.30
CA GLY A 66 -2.50 -6.72 10.63
C GLY A 66 -3.83 -6.00 10.83
N ALA A 67 -3.85 -4.72 11.24
CA ALA A 67 -5.09 -3.94 11.24
C ALA A 67 -5.72 -3.90 9.85
N ARG A 68 -7.05 -3.73 9.80
CA ARG A 68 -7.78 -3.66 8.54
C ARG A 68 -7.28 -2.50 7.70
N ILE A 69 -7.16 -2.71 6.40
CA ILE A 69 -6.68 -1.71 5.46
C ILE A 69 -7.76 -1.27 4.47
N LEU A 70 -7.55 -0.10 3.90
CA LEU A 70 -8.23 0.45 2.73
C LEU A 70 -7.19 1.17 1.87
N ALA A 71 -7.37 1.13 0.55
CA ALA A 71 -6.51 1.84 -0.37
C ALA A 71 -7.25 2.97 -1.10
N ARG A 72 -6.55 4.05 -1.41
CA ARG A 72 -7.06 5.15 -2.24
C ARG A 72 -6.04 5.47 -3.31
N ILE A 73 -6.50 5.63 -4.54
CA ILE A 73 -5.68 5.94 -5.71
C ILE A 73 -6.14 7.28 -6.24
N TYR A 74 -5.17 8.14 -6.53
CA TYR A 74 -5.37 9.48 -7.06
C TYR A 74 -4.56 9.62 -8.33
N LYS A 75 -5.25 9.61 -9.47
CA LYS A 75 -4.61 9.64 -10.79
C LYS A 75 -3.84 10.94 -11.04
N GLN A 76 -4.48 12.08 -10.85
CA GLN A 76 -3.85 13.39 -11.10
C GLN A 76 -2.60 13.59 -10.22
N GLU A 77 -2.69 13.19 -8.96
CA GLU A 77 -1.59 13.34 -7.99
C GLU A 77 -0.54 12.23 -8.13
N ASN A 78 -0.77 11.20 -8.95
CA ASN A 78 0.06 10.00 -9.04
C ASN A 78 0.34 9.36 -7.67
N ARG A 79 -0.70 9.22 -6.84
CA ARG A 79 -0.57 8.68 -5.47
C ARG A 79 -1.40 7.44 -5.23
N PHE A 80 -0.80 6.45 -4.58
CA PHE A 80 -1.47 5.32 -3.95
C PHE A 80 -1.35 5.46 -2.43
N GLU A 81 -2.47 5.52 -1.72
CA GLU A 81 -2.51 5.66 -0.27
C GLU A 81 -3.03 4.40 0.38
N LEU A 82 -2.38 4.00 1.49
CA LEU A 82 -2.91 3.04 2.44
C LEU A 82 -3.43 3.76 3.67
N TRP A 83 -4.61 3.32 4.08
CA TRP A 83 -5.31 3.73 5.28
C TRP A 83 -5.47 2.50 6.16
N MET A 84 -5.27 2.66 7.47
CA MET A 84 -5.34 1.57 8.44
C MET A 84 -6.43 1.87 9.46
N GLU A 85 -7.17 0.84 9.87
CA GLU A 85 -8.20 0.97 10.89
C GLU A 85 -7.58 1.06 12.30
N LYS A 86 -8.04 2.04 13.05
CA LYS A 86 -7.76 2.27 14.46
C LYS A 86 -9.05 2.75 15.12
N ASP A 87 -9.43 2.12 16.23
CA ASP A 87 -10.60 2.51 17.03
C ASP A 87 -11.91 2.68 16.21
N GLY A 88 -12.11 1.78 15.23
CA GLY A 88 -13.31 1.76 14.37
C GLY A 88 -13.32 2.82 13.24
N LYS A 89 -12.20 3.50 13.01
CA LYS A 89 -12.01 4.48 11.94
C LYS A 89 -10.75 4.20 11.14
N PHE A 90 -10.78 4.43 9.84
CA PHE A 90 -9.64 4.40 8.96
C PHE A 90 -8.91 5.74 9.01
N GLU A 91 -7.63 5.68 9.35
CA GLU A 91 -6.72 6.81 9.35
C GLU A 91 -5.67 6.65 8.26
N PHE A 92 -5.22 7.76 7.69
CA PHE A 92 -4.16 7.75 6.69
C PHE A 92 -2.91 7.13 7.28
N PHE A 93 -2.35 6.11 6.65
CA PHE A 93 -1.11 5.49 7.11
C PHE A 93 0.07 5.91 6.23
N LYS A 94 0.06 5.57 4.95
CA LYS A 94 1.22 5.81 4.09
C LYS A 94 0.79 6.11 2.66
N SER A 95 1.59 6.90 1.97
CA SER A 95 1.38 7.23 0.56
C SER A 95 2.60 6.82 -0.25
N TYR A 96 2.35 6.26 -1.42
CA TYR A 96 3.32 5.72 -2.37
C TYR A 96 3.14 6.44 -3.72
N GLY A 97 4.25 6.67 -4.43
CA GLY A 97 4.20 7.18 -5.80
C GLY A 97 3.69 6.11 -6.77
N ILE A 98 2.80 6.51 -7.67
CA ILE A 98 2.43 5.73 -8.85
C ILE A 98 3.40 6.13 -9.96
N CYS A 99 4.19 5.18 -10.46
CA CYS A 99 5.13 5.47 -11.54
C CYS A 99 4.38 5.69 -12.86
N SER A 100 3.31 4.92 -13.08
CA SER A 100 2.51 5.00 -14.29
C SER A 100 1.10 4.48 -14.06
N TRP A 101 0.14 5.12 -14.72
CA TRP A 101 -1.19 4.58 -14.97
C TRP A 101 -1.60 4.99 -16.40
N SER A 102 -2.48 4.21 -17.02
CA SER A 102 -2.80 4.40 -18.44
C SER A 102 -4.09 5.20 -18.68
N GLY A 103 -4.11 5.96 -19.77
CA GLY A 103 -5.25 6.76 -20.22
C GLY A 103 -5.22 8.19 -19.67
N GLU A 104 -6.39 8.77 -19.49
CA GLU A 104 -6.57 10.14 -18.98
C GLU A 104 -7.45 10.15 -17.72
N LEU A 105 -7.76 11.35 -17.21
CA LEU A 105 -8.78 11.48 -16.18
C LEU A 105 -10.14 11.06 -16.76
N GLY A 106 -10.74 10.06 -16.13
CA GLY A 106 -11.97 9.43 -16.56
C GLY A 106 -12.01 7.92 -16.28
N PRO A 107 -13.21 7.33 -16.22
CA PRO A 107 -13.38 5.91 -16.01
C PRO A 107 -13.01 5.10 -17.26
N LYS A 108 -12.55 3.87 -17.04
CA LYS A 108 -12.49 2.83 -18.07
C LYS A 108 -13.88 2.48 -18.59
N LEU A 109 -14.05 2.34 -19.90
CA LEU A 109 -15.34 2.05 -20.54
C LEU A 109 -15.39 0.69 -21.24
N LYS A 110 -14.30 0.26 -21.90
CA LYS A 110 -14.29 -0.96 -22.71
C LYS A 110 -12.96 -1.69 -22.68
N GLU A 111 -12.98 -2.98 -22.98
CA GLU A 111 -11.76 -3.77 -23.17
C GLU A 111 -10.85 -3.11 -24.24
N GLY A 112 -9.55 -3.10 -23.98
CA GLY A 112 -8.57 -2.49 -24.90
C GLY A 112 -8.53 -0.96 -24.99
N ASP A 113 -9.36 -0.20 -24.26
CA ASP A 113 -9.31 1.28 -24.25
C ASP A 113 -8.07 1.89 -23.57
N ARG A 114 -7.18 1.05 -23.03
CA ARG A 114 -5.95 1.45 -22.30
C ARG A 114 -6.22 2.45 -21.18
N GLN A 115 -7.40 2.41 -20.58
CA GLN A 115 -7.81 3.34 -19.53
C GLN A 115 -7.78 2.66 -18.16
N ALA A 116 -7.10 3.26 -17.19
CA ALA A 116 -7.18 2.85 -15.79
C ALA A 116 -8.57 3.23 -15.21
N PRO A 117 -9.19 2.39 -14.38
CA PRO A 117 -10.57 2.57 -13.94
C PRO A 117 -10.70 3.61 -12.83
N GLU A 118 -11.88 4.22 -12.72
CA GLU A 118 -12.28 5.10 -11.60
C GLU A 118 -13.54 4.55 -10.95
N GLY A 119 -13.65 4.64 -9.63
CA GLY A 119 -14.75 4.10 -8.85
C GLY A 119 -14.32 3.38 -7.58
N PHE A 120 -15.24 2.59 -7.04
CA PHE A 120 -15.07 1.87 -5.78
C PHE A 120 -14.94 0.36 -6.02
N TYR A 121 -13.80 -0.20 -5.67
CA TYR A 121 -13.42 -1.58 -5.98
C TYR A 121 -13.17 -2.38 -4.70
N VAL A 122 -13.20 -3.70 -4.82
CA VAL A 122 -13.04 -4.62 -3.69
C VAL A 122 -12.00 -5.67 -4.06
N VAL A 123 -11.05 -5.86 -3.15
CA VAL A 123 -9.99 -6.86 -3.28
C VAL A 123 -10.14 -7.90 -2.18
N THR A 124 -10.17 -9.15 -2.59
CA THR A 124 -10.22 -10.35 -1.74
C THR A 124 -8.88 -11.08 -1.79
N PRO A 125 -8.61 -12.03 -0.88
CA PRO A 125 -7.40 -12.85 -0.93
C PRO A 125 -7.17 -13.54 -2.28
N ALA A 126 -8.24 -14.00 -2.95
CA ALA A 126 -8.16 -14.65 -4.25
C ALA A 126 -7.70 -13.72 -5.39
N GLN A 127 -7.78 -12.40 -5.19
CA GLN A 127 -7.31 -11.41 -6.14
C GLN A 127 -5.83 -11.05 -5.93
N MET A 128 -5.20 -11.53 -4.87
CA MET A 128 -3.77 -11.35 -4.61
C MET A 128 -2.97 -12.33 -5.47
N ASN A 129 -1.96 -11.83 -6.18
CA ASN A 129 -1.11 -12.62 -7.05
C ASN A 129 0.37 -12.48 -6.63
N PRO A 130 0.90 -13.46 -5.87
CA PRO A 130 2.29 -13.46 -5.41
C PRO A 130 3.29 -13.79 -6.53
N ARG A 131 2.84 -14.37 -7.64
CA ARG A 131 3.69 -14.78 -8.77
C ARG A 131 3.47 -13.91 -10.01
N SER A 132 3.27 -12.62 -9.79
CA SER A 132 3.12 -11.64 -10.87
C SER A 132 4.39 -11.55 -11.71
N LYS A 133 4.24 -11.46 -13.03
CA LYS A 133 5.34 -11.15 -13.96
C LYS A 133 5.88 -9.73 -13.77
N PHE A 134 5.16 -8.87 -13.06
CA PHE A 134 5.53 -7.49 -12.78
C PHE A 134 5.85 -7.24 -11.30
N HIS A 135 6.36 -8.27 -10.60
CA HIS A 135 6.72 -8.23 -9.18
C HIS A 135 5.55 -7.89 -8.24
N LEU A 136 4.90 -8.93 -7.71
CA LEU A 136 3.65 -8.89 -6.94
C LEU A 136 2.51 -8.13 -7.65
N SER A 137 1.27 -8.52 -7.41
CA SER A 137 0.13 -7.73 -7.87
C SER A 137 -1.15 -8.10 -7.13
N PHE A 138 -2.17 -7.27 -7.27
CA PHE A 138 -3.53 -7.66 -6.97
C PHE A 138 -4.51 -7.08 -7.99
N ASN A 139 -5.57 -7.81 -8.27
CA ASN A 139 -6.62 -7.41 -9.20
C ASN A 139 -7.66 -6.56 -8.46
N LEU A 140 -8.03 -5.39 -9.02
CA LEU A 140 -9.07 -4.51 -8.46
C LEU A 140 -10.47 -5.13 -8.51
N GLY A 141 -10.71 -6.14 -9.36
CA GLY A 141 -12.04 -6.72 -9.54
C GLY A 141 -12.96 -5.85 -10.41
N TYR A 142 -12.37 -5.07 -11.31
CA TYR A 142 -13.10 -4.42 -12.40
C TYR A 142 -13.61 -5.47 -13.41
N PRO A 143 -14.81 -5.31 -13.99
CA PRO A 143 -15.78 -4.24 -13.73
C PRO A 143 -16.54 -4.50 -12.42
N ASN A 144 -16.81 -3.45 -11.64
CA ASN A 144 -17.67 -3.58 -10.45
C ASN A 144 -19.17 -3.53 -10.82
N PHE A 145 -20.08 -3.51 -9.84
CA PHE A 145 -21.53 -3.43 -10.11
C PHE A 145 -21.94 -2.17 -10.89
N TYR A 146 -21.33 -1.01 -10.59
CA TYR A 146 -21.61 0.25 -11.28
C TYR A 146 -21.15 0.20 -12.73
N ASP A 147 -19.99 -0.39 -12.97
CA ASP A 147 -19.43 -0.55 -14.31
C ASP A 147 -20.31 -1.46 -15.16
N ARG A 148 -20.70 -2.62 -14.62
CA ARG A 148 -21.59 -3.57 -15.28
C ARG A 148 -22.97 -2.96 -15.58
N ALA A 149 -23.54 -2.20 -14.65
CA ALA A 149 -24.82 -1.51 -14.86
C ALA A 149 -24.77 -0.48 -16.01
N ARG A 150 -23.57 -0.01 -16.37
CA ARG A 150 -23.33 0.87 -17.52
C ARG A 150 -22.89 0.13 -18.79
N GLY A 151 -22.88 -1.20 -18.79
CA GLY A 151 -22.41 -2.00 -19.93
C GLY A 151 -20.90 -1.85 -20.19
N ARG A 152 -20.13 -1.44 -19.18
CA ARG A 152 -18.67 -1.31 -19.33
C ARG A 152 -18.03 -2.68 -19.35
N THR A 153 -17.03 -2.84 -20.22
CA THR A 153 -16.31 -4.11 -20.40
C THR A 153 -14.82 -3.95 -20.10
N GLY A 154 -14.16 -5.07 -19.87
CA GLY A 154 -12.75 -5.10 -19.54
C GLY A 154 -12.43 -6.11 -18.45
N SER A 155 -11.16 -6.41 -18.25
CA SER A 155 -10.71 -7.31 -17.19
C SER A 155 -9.27 -7.02 -16.77
N HIS A 156 -8.82 -7.65 -15.68
CA HIS A 156 -7.42 -7.63 -15.24
C HIS A 156 -6.82 -6.24 -14.98
N LEU A 157 -7.60 -5.37 -14.32
CA LEU A 157 -7.10 -4.07 -13.84
C LEU A 157 -6.33 -4.28 -12.55
N MET A 158 -5.01 -4.24 -12.64
CA MET A 158 -4.11 -4.61 -11.55
C MET A 158 -3.50 -3.37 -10.87
N VAL A 159 -3.08 -3.57 -9.62
CA VAL A 159 -2.01 -2.78 -8.99
C VAL A 159 -0.80 -3.69 -8.87
N HIS A 160 0.37 -3.25 -9.35
CA HIS A 160 1.56 -4.11 -9.43
C HIS A 160 2.87 -3.31 -9.39
N GLY A 161 4.01 -4.02 -9.32
CA GLY A 161 5.35 -3.43 -9.35
C GLY A 161 5.87 -3.11 -10.76
N ALA A 162 7.19 -3.10 -10.90
CA ALA A 162 7.94 -2.92 -12.15
C ALA A 162 7.74 -1.57 -12.89
N CYS A 163 7.00 -0.60 -12.33
CA CYS A 163 6.77 0.74 -12.91
C CYS A 163 6.37 0.78 -14.41
N SER A 164 5.77 -0.29 -14.95
CA SER A 164 5.34 -0.38 -16.36
C SER A 164 3.83 -0.53 -16.41
N SER A 165 3.08 0.19 -17.27
CA SER A 165 1.62 0.02 -17.32
C SER A 165 1.04 0.00 -18.74
N ARG A 166 0.04 -0.87 -18.97
CA ARG A 166 -0.81 -0.93 -20.18
C ARG A 166 -2.30 -1.07 -19.78
N GLY A 167 -2.75 -0.29 -18.80
CA GLY A 167 -4.11 -0.29 -18.26
C GLY A 167 -4.19 -0.30 -16.73
N CYS A 168 -3.07 -0.54 -16.05
CA CYS A 168 -2.98 -0.79 -14.60
C CYS A 168 -2.47 0.43 -13.82
N TYR A 169 -2.38 0.29 -12.49
CA TYR A 169 -1.63 1.21 -11.63
C TYR A 169 -0.29 0.57 -11.25
N ALA A 170 0.82 1.13 -11.72
CA ALA A 170 2.15 0.62 -11.50
C ALA A 170 2.87 1.40 -10.37
N LEU A 171 3.40 0.66 -9.40
CA LEU A 171 4.24 1.15 -8.31
C LEU A 171 5.69 0.65 -8.51
N THR A 172 6.61 1.17 -7.70
CA THR A 172 7.94 0.57 -7.57
C THR A 172 7.85 -0.80 -6.87
N ASN A 173 8.83 -1.69 -7.10
CA ASN A 173 8.87 -3.00 -6.44
C ASN A 173 8.80 -2.87 -4.91
N SER A 174 9.64 -2.00 -4.32
CA SER A 174 9.61 -1.73 -2.87
C SER A 174 8.25 -1.24 -2.37
N SER A 175 7.55 -0.39 -3.15
CA SER A 175 6.23 0.11 -2.77
C SER A 175 5.17 -0.99 -2.82
N ILE A 176 5.11 -1.78 -3.90
CA ILE A 176 4.13 -2.86 -4.01
C ILE A 176 4.40 -3.98 -2.99
N GLU A 177 5.66 -4.28 -2.64
CA GLU A 177 5.96 -5.24 -1.57
C GLU A 177 5.32 -4.81 -0.26
N GLN A 178 5.53 -3.55 0.15
CA GLN A 178 4.93 -3.04 1.39
C GLN A 178 3.41 -3.12 1.34
N VAL A 179 2.79 -2.69 0.24
CA VAL A 179 1.32 -2.73 0.08
C VAL A 179 0.81 -4.17 0.15
N TYR A 180 1.46 -5.09 -0.57
CA TYR A 180 1.08 -6.49 -0.63
C TYR A 180 1.23 -7.18 0.72
N LEU A 181 2.33 -6.94 1.44
CA LEU A 181 2.60 -7.51 2.76
C LEU A 181 1.60 -6.99 3.80
N LEU A 182 1.25 -5.70 3.78
CA LEU A 182 0.21 -5.14 4.65
C LEU A 182 -1.16 -5.75 4.35
N ALA A 183 -1.52 -5.91 3.07
CA ALA A 183 -2.76 -6.57 2.67
C ALA A 183 -2.79 -8.06 3.10
N ARG A 184 -1.69 -8.79 2.89
CA ARG A 184 -1.51 -10.17 3.34
C ARG A 184 -1.75 -10.28 4.84
N ASP A 185 -1.12 -9.40 5.63
CA ASP A 185 -1.20 -9.47 7.09
C ASP A 185 -2.58 -9.05 7.60
N ALA A 186 -3.24 -8.08 6.97
CA ALA A 186 -4.62 -7.75 7.26
C ALA A 186 -5.57 -8.92 6.96
N PHE A 187 -5.37 -9.63 5.84
CA PHE A 187 -6.13 -10.83 5.51
C PHE A 187 -5.88 -11.98 6.50
N LYS A 188 -4.61 -12.24 6.85
CA LYS A 188 -4.26 -13.23 7.89
C LYS A 188 -4.91 -12.90 9.24
N ASN A 189 -5.09 -11.62 9.54
CA ASN A 189 -5.73 -11.13 10.76
C ASN A 189 -7.26 -10.98 10.63
N GLY A 190 -7.89 -11.66 9.66
CA GLY A 190 -9.33 -11.80 9.58
C GLY A 190 -10.06 -10.76 8.72
N GLN A 191 -9.37 -9.80 8.11
CA GLN A 191 -10.00 -8.98 7.07
C GLN A 191 -10.43 -9.89 5.91
N ARG A 192 -11.71 -9.88 5.52
CA ARG A 192 -12.19 -10.74 4.41
C ARG A 192 -11.99 -10.11 3.03
N ARG A 193 -11.97 -8.78 3.00
CA ARG A 193 -11.83 -7.94 1.81
C ARG A 193 -11.41 -6.53 2.21
N PHE A 194 -10.64 -5.85 1.37
CA PHE A 194 -10.38 -4.41 1.49
C PHE A 194 -10.94 -3.66 0.29
N GLN A 195 -11.23 -2.38 0.49
CA GLN A 195 -11.74 -1.52 -0.56
C GLN A 195 -10.60 -0.73 -1.20
N VAL A 196 -10.70 -0.48 -2.51
CA VAL A 196 -9.84 0.44 -3.24
C VAL A 196 -10.71 1.53 -3.84
N HIS A 197 -10.44 2.79 -3.47
CA HIS A 197 -11.09 3.96 -4.08
C HIS A 197 -10.18 4.47 -5.18
N ALA A 198 -10.53 4.24 -6.45
CA ALA A 198 -9.78 4.79 -7.57
C ALA A 198 -10.42 6.09 -8.04
N LEU A 199 -9.77 7.21 -7.77
CA LEU A 199 -10.33 8.55 -7.92
C LEU A 199 -9.53 9.34 -8.97
N PRO A 200 -10.18 10.26 -9.71
CA PRO A 200 -9.49 11.08 -10.71
C PRO A 200 -8.46 12.01 -10.05
N PHE A 201 -8.83 12.57 -8.91
CA PHE A 201 -8.05 13.51 -8.10
C PHE A 201 -8.66 13.57 -6.70
N ARG A 202 -8.07 14.35 -5.79
CA ARG A 202 -8.72 14.72 -4.52
C ARG A 202 -10.03 15.45 -4.81
N LEU A 203 -11.18 14.84 -4.51
CA LEU A 203 -12.53 15.34 -4.85
C LEU A 203 -12.98 16.51 -3.96
N ASN A 204 -12.15 17.55 -3.87
CA ASN A 204 -12.43 18.79 -3.16
C ASN A 204 -13.08 19.83 -4.08
N LYS A 205 -13.62 20.91 -3.49
CA LYS A 205 -14.32 22.00 -4.20
C LYS A 205 -13.45 22.62 -5.29
N ALA A 206 -12.17 22.88 -5.01
CA ALA A 206 -11.25 23.51 -5.95
C ALA A 206 -11.03 22.66 -7.22
N ASN A 207 -10.80 21.36 -7.07
CA ASN A 207 -10.63 20.46 -8.20
C ASN A 207 -11.95 20.26 -8.97
N LEU A 208 -13.09 20.14 -8.28
CA LEU A 208 -14.39 20.02 -8.95
C LEU A 208 -14.73 21.28 -9.76
N GLU A 209 -14.40 22.47 -9.25
CA GLU A 209 -14.56 23.73 -9.98
C GLU A 209 -13.61 23.82 -11.17
N LYS A 210 -12.33 23.45 -10.98
CA LYS A 210 -11.33 23.39 -12.05
C LYS A 210 -11.79 22.51 -13.23
N TYR A 211 -12.51 21.44 -12.95
CA TYR A 211 -12.97 20.46 -13.94
C TYR A 211 -14.47 20.54 -14.24
N LYS A 212 -15.12 21.65 -13.93
CA LYS A 212 -16.59 21.78 -14.03
C LYS A 212 -17.16 21.52 -15.43
N ASP A 213 -16.38 21.82 -16.47
CA ASP A 213 -16.78 21.65 -17.87
C ASP A 213 -16.30 20.32 -18.46
N HIS A 214 -15.70 19.44 -17.66
CA HIS A 214 -15.21 18.15 -18.11
C HIS A 214 -16.37 17.16 -18.32
N LYS A 215 -16.31 16.35 -19.38
CA LYS A 215 -17.36 15.36 -19.72
C LYS A 215 -17.71 14.36 -18.62
N TRP A 216 -16.81 14.16 -17.65
CA TRP A 216 -17.00 13.24 -16.52
C TRP A 216 -17.38 13.94 -15.21
N ILE A 217 -17.65 15.24 -15.22
CA ILE A 217 -17.92 16.01 -14.00
C ILE A 217 -19.08 15.43 -13.18
N ASP A 218 -20.17 14.98 -13.81
CA ASP A 218 -21.32 14.41 -13.09
C ASP A 218 -20.97 13.08 -12.41
N PHE A 219 -20.12 12.28 -13.05
CA PHE A 219 -19.58 11.07 -12.47
C PHE A 219 -18.68 11.39 -11.27
N TRP A 220 -17.80 12.39 -11.40
CA TRP A 220 -16.89 12.80 -10.33
C TRP A 220 -17.63 13.42 -9.14
N LYS A 221 -18.69 14.21 -9.39
CA LYS A 221 -19.61 14.66 -8.33
C LYS A 221 -20.26 13.49 -7.59
N ASN A 222 -20.65 12.42 -8.30
CA ASN A 222 -21.18 11.22 -7.64
C ASN A 222 -20.11 10.47 -6.82
N LEU A 223 -18.86 10.37 -7.31
CA LEU A 223 -17.77 9.82 -6.50
C LEU A 223 -17.51 10.66 -5.24
N ALA A 224 -17.63 11.99 -5.35
CA ALA A 224 -17.36 12.93 -4.26
C ALA A 224 -18.32 12.73 -3.08
N GLU A 225 -19.55 12.27 -3.30
CA GLU A 225 -20.51 11.93 -2.24
C GLU A 225 -19.94 10.83 -1.31
N GLY A 226 -19.44 9.74 -1.90
CA GLY A 226 -18.82 8.64 -1.15
C GLY A 226 -17.49 9.04 -0.52
N ASP A 227 -16.68 9.80 -1.26
CA ASP A 227 -15.38 10.31 -0.79
C ASP A 227 -15.53 11.19 0.46
N THR A 228 -16.46 12.13 0.40
CA THR A 228 -16.78 13.06 1.50
C THR A 228 -17.31 12.30 2.72
N LEU A 229 -18.20 11.33 2.50
CA LEU A 229 -18.73 10.53 3.61
C LEU A 229 -17.65 9.71 4.31
N PHE A 230 -16.73 9.09 3.54
CA PHE A 230 -15.57 8.38 4.09
C PHE A 230 -14.68 9.33 4.89
N LEU A 231 -14.29 10.47 4.31
CA LEU A 231 -13.41 11.45 4.97
C LEU A 231 -14.03 12.02 6.25
N LYS A 232 -15.34 12.28 6.27
CA LYS A 232 -16.05 12.82 7.44
C LYS A 232 -16.18 11.82 8.58
N THR A 233 -16.43 10.55 8.25
CA THR A 233 -16.75 9.52 9.26
C THR A 233 -15.52 8.70 9.67
N GLY A 234 -14.50 8.64 8.82
CA GLY A 234 -13.43 7.67 8.91
C GLY A 234 -13.91 6.24 8.64
N GLN A 235 -15.13 6.02 8.16
CA GLN A 235 -15.68 4.68 7.97
C GLN A 235 -15.99 4.42 6.51
N ILE A 236 -15.80 3.17 6.09
CA ILE A 236 -16.16 2.73 4.74
C ILE A 236 -17.68 2.91 4.55
N PRO A 237 -18.13 3.75 3.62
CA PRO A 237 -19.55 3.91 3.33
C PRO A 237 -20.16 2.59 2.86
N LYS A 238 -21.42 2.35 3.22
CA LYS A 238 -22.23 1.37 2.50
C LYS A 238 -22.51 1.94 1.11
N MET A 239 -22.46 1.07 0.10
CA MET A 239 -22.64 1.47 -1.30
C MET A 239 -23.61 0.53 -1.98
N ALA A 240 -24.45 1.10 -2.84
CA ALA A 240 -25.29 0.39 -3.79
C ALA A 240 -25.24 1.10 -5.16
N VAL A 241 -25.85 0.48 -6.16
CA VAL A 241 -26.05 1.10 -7.47
C VAL A 241 -27.55 1.09 -7.78
N VAL A 242 -28.13 2.28 -7.93
CA VAL A 242 -29.56 2.48 -8.25
C VAL A 242 -29.64 3.37 -9.48
N ASN A 243 -30.43 2.99 -10.48
CA ASN A 243 -30.58 3.74 -11.74
C ASN A 243 -29.24 4.13 -12.38
N LYS A 244 -28.27 3.20 -12.36
CA LYS A 244 -26.89 3.45 -12.81
C LYS A 244 -26.28 4.66 -12.08
N ARG A 245 -26.44 4.82 -10.78
CA ARG A 245 -25.73 5.82 -9.97
C ARG A 245 -25.27 5.18 -8.67
N TYR A 246 -24.10 5.55 -8.15
CA TYR A 246 -23.73 5.14 -6.81
C TYR A 246 -24.67 5.81 -5.80
N VAL A 247 -25.11 5.04 -4.82
CA VAL A 247 -25.84 5.53 -3.65
C VAL A 247 -25.04 5.15 -2.42
N PHE A 248 -24.82 6.11 -1.52
CA PHE A 248 -24.01 5.94 -0.32
C PHE A 248 -24.86 6.08 0.94
N ALA A 249 -24.53 5.32 1.98
CA ALA A 249 -25.04 5.52 3.32
C ALA A 249 -23.92 5.36 4.36
N ALA A 250 -24.05 6.04 5.49
CA ALA A 250 -23.12 5.86 6.60
C ALA A 250 -23.11 4.40 7.07
N ALA A 251 -21.99 3.94 7.66
CA ALA A 251 -21.85 2.54 8.06
C ALA A 251 -22.92 2.09 9.07
N ASN A 252 -23.42 3.00 9.90
CA ASN A 252 -24.50 2.78 10.87
C ASN A 252 -25.92 2.92 10.29
N GLN A 253 -26.08 3.36 9.04
CA GLN A 253 -27.39 3.56 8.40
C GLN A 253 -27.73 2.42 7.44
N THR A 254 -29.02 2.14 7.22
CA THR A 254 -29.49 1.21 6.18
C THR A 254 -29.73 1.96 4.88
N ILE A 255 -29.30 1.38 3.75
CA ILE A 255 -29.66 1.90 2.42
C ILE A 255 -31.11 1.47 2.17
N LYS A 256 -32.05 2.42 2.25
CA LYS A 256 -33.44 2.18 1.84
C LYS A 256 -33.55 2.38 0.32
N THR A 257 -33.61 1.28 -0.42
CA THR A 257 -33.93 1.31 -1.86
C THR A 257 -35.44 1.20 -2.01
N THR A 258 -36.13 2.32 -2.10
CA THR A 258 -37.56 2.31 -2.43
C THR A 258 -37.69 2.11 -3.93
N THR A 259 -38.20 0.96 -4.35
CA THR A 259 -38.61 0.68 -5.73
C THR A 259 -39.86 1.51 -6.01
N THR A 260 -39.73 2.68 -6.64
CA THR A 260 -40.90 3.49 -7.03
C THR A 260 -41.57 2.86 -8.25
N THR A 261 -42.74 2.26 -8.02
CA THR A 261 -43.78 2.15 -9.04
C THR A 261 -44.18 3.55 -9.50
N LYS A 262 -44.58 3.66 -10.77
CA LYS A 262 -45.03 4.90 -11.43
C LYS A 262 -46.05 5.65 -10.57
N ASP A 263 -46.02 6.99 -10.64
CA ASP A 263 -46.98 7.95 -10.08
C ASP A 263 -46.80 8.47 -8.64
N ASP A 264 -45.60 8.92 -8.25
CA ASP A 264 -45.50 9.86 -7.14
C ASP A 264 -44.60 11.06 -7.47
N LYS A 265 -45.21 12.26 -7.49
CA LYS A 265 -44.54 13.56 -7.69
C LYS A 265 -43.76 14.02 -6.44
N ASN A 266 -43.51 13.13 -5.48
CA ASN A 266 -42.66 13.37 -4.34
C ASN A 266 -41.30 12.68 -4.51
N ASP A 267 -40.38 13.44 -5.08
CA ASP A 267 -39.00 13.04 -5.32
C ASP A 267 -38.25 12.68 -4.01
N PRO A 268 -37.79 11.42 -3.83
CA PRO A 268 -37.01 11.01 -2.66
C PRO A 268 -35.62 11.68 -2.59
N ILE A 269 -35.20 12.42 -3.62
CA ILE A 269 -33.96 13.23 -3.64
C ILE A 269 -34.07 14.44 -2.69
N SER A 270 -35.28 14.90 -2.36
CA SER A 270 -35.50 16.06 -1.48
C SER A 270 -35.04 15.87 -0.02
N ARG A 271 -34.77 14.62 0.40
CA ARG A 271 -34.30 14.28 1.77
C ARG A 271 -32.79 14.12 1.91
N ILE A 272 -32.02 14.26 0.84
CA ILE A 272 -30.55 14.34 0.91
C ILE A 272 -30.18 15.83 0.88
N THR A 273 -30.44 16.50 2.00
CA THR A 273 -30.21 17.94 2.15
C THR A 273 -28.74 18.28 2.12
N LYS A 274 -28.37 19.05 1.09
CA LYS A 274 -27.15 19.86 0.88
C LYS A 274 -25.84 19.08 0.63
N PRO A 275 -25.07 19.44 -0.43
CA PRO A 275 -23.67 19.04 -0.53
C PRO A 275 -22.96 19.55 0.74
N VAL A 276 -22.42 18.65 1.54
CA VAL A 276 -21.45 19.04 2.57
C VAL A 276 -20.22 19.46 1.79
N GLU A 277 -19.94 20.75 1.74
CA GLU A 277 -18.66 21.24 1.25
C GLU A 277 -17.58 20.44 1.96
N ALA A 278 -16.62 19.87 1.20
CA ALA A 278 -15.43 19.27 1.77
C ALA A 278 -14.92 20.26 2.83
N PRO A 279 -14.89 19.88 4.11
CA PRO A 279 -14.71 20.88 5.13
C PRO A 279 -13.37 21.55 4.87
N ALA A 280 -13.35 22.88 4.98
CA ALA A 280 -12.14 23.69 4.83
C ALA A 280 -10.99 23.21 5.73
N ASP A 281 -11.32 22.34 6.69
CA ASP A 281 -10.44 21.67 7.62
C ASP A 281 -9.82 20.36 7.10
N LEU A 282 -10.03 19.87 5.86
CA LEU A 282 -9.26 18.72 5.39
C LEU A 282 -7.76 19.03 5.40
N TRP A 283 -7.38 20.26 5.03
CA TRP A 283 -6.01 20.75 5.24
C TRP A 283 -5.66 20.77 6.72
N ALA A 284 -6.55 21.24 7.60
CA ALA A 284 -6.32 21.23 9.04
C ALA A 284 -6.24 19.82 9.66
N TYR A 285 -6.93 18.82 9.09
CA TYR A 285 -6.88 17.41 9.47
C TYR A 285 -5.56 16.81 9.01
N TYR A 286 -5.17 17.01 7.74
CA TYR A 286 -3.87 16.58 7.21
C TYR A 286 -2.67 17.32 7.82
N SER A 287 -2.82 18.59 8.21
CA SER A 287 -1.78 19.41 8.86
C SER A 287 -1.68 19.18 10.37
N LYS A 288 -2.69 18.55 10.98
CA LYS A 288 -2.66 18.08 12.38
C LYS A 288 -2.19 16.63 12.51
N GLN A 289 -2.15 15.87 11.41
CA GLN A 289 -1.41 14.61 11.38
C GLN A 289 0.09 14.96 11.47
N PRO A 290 0.91 14.23 12.25
CA PRO A 290 2.35 14.46 12.31
C PRO A 290 3.00 14.03 10.99
N ILE A 291 2.88 14.86 9.97
CA ILE A 291 3.56 14.72 8.67
C ILE A 291 4.89 15.49 8.67
N ASP A 292 5.19 16.28 9.70
CA ASP A 292 6.40 17.12 9.73
C ASP A 292 7.50 16.70 10.71
N SER A 293 7.30 15.71 11.60
CA SER A 293 8.39 15.32 12.54
C SER A 293 9.45 14.43 11.89
N LEU A 294 9.02 13.43 11.11
CA LEU A 294 9.94 12.52 10.40
C LEU A 294 10.71 13.23 9.27
N ILE A 295 10.12 14.28 8.69
CA ILE A 295 10.77 15.08 7.66
C ILE A 295 11.75 16.07 8.29
N LYS A 296 11.38 16.80 9.35
CA LYS A 296 12.30 17.75 10.04
C LYS A 296 13.58 17.09 10.55
N ASP A 297 13.48 15.91 11.17
CA ASP A 297 14.62 15.27 11.82
C ASP A 297 15.66 14.74 10.81
N GLU A 298 15.24 14.38 9.59
CA GLU A 298 16.14 14.02 8.49
C GLU A 298 16.79 15.27 7.84
N PHE A 299 16.05 16.37 7.67
CA PHE A 299 16.60 17.62 7.12
C PHE A 299 17.63 18.27 8.04
N ILE A 300 17.40 18.23 9.37
CA ILE A 300 18.35 18.75 10.38
C ILE A 300 19.63 17.91 10.41
N LYS A 301 19.54 16.58 10.24
CA LYS A 301 20.71 15.70 10.14
C LYS A 301 21.53 15.93 8.87
N LEU A 302 20.90 16.37 7.77
CA LEU A 302 21.55 16.54 6.47
C LEU A 302 22.14 17.94 6.22
N LYS A 303 22.03 18.89 7.17
CA LYS A 303 22.54 20.29 7.07
C LYS A 303 22.15 21.04 5.78
N LEU A 304 21.04 20.69 5.14
CA LEU A 304 20.56 21.39 3.95
C LEU A 304 19.70 22.60 4.37
N LYS A 305 20.18 23.82 4.11
CA LYS A 305 19.40 25.05 4.32
C LYS A 305 18.37 25.21 3.18
N PRO A 306 17.09 25.51 3.46
CA PRO A 306 16.11 25.80 2.42
C PRO A 306 16.49 27.10 1.70
N LYS A 307 16.52 27.08 0.36
CA LYS A 307 16.52 28.30 -0.45
C LYS A 307 15.06 28.75 -0.61
N SER A 308 14.77 29.97 -0.17
CA SER A 308 13.48 30.68 -0.26
C SER A 308 12.39 30.27 0.74
N THR A 309 11.91 31.26 1.50
CA THR A 309 10.81 31.20 2.48
C THR A 309 9.54 31.92 2.00
N ASN A 310 9.37 32.14 0.70
CA ASN A 310 8.19 32.82 0.18
C ASN A 310 7.00 31.86 -0.01
N ALA A 311 5.99 32.02 0.84
CA ALA A 311 4.74 31.24 0.85
C ALA A 311 3.89 31.37 -0.44
N ASN A 312 4.23 32.31 -1.33
CA ASN A 312 3.49 32.56 -2.57
C ASN A 312 3.90 31.67 -3.76
N GLU A 313 4.97 30.87 -3.65
CA GLU A 313 5.35 29.87 -4.68
C GLU A 313 4.58 28.54 -4.54
N PHE A 314 3.77 28.36 -3.48
CA PHE A 314 3.05 27.11 -3.17
C PHE A 314 1.68 26.94 -3.88
N LYS A 315 1.43 27.65 -4.99
CA LYS A 315 0.14 27.58 -5.73
C LYS A 315 0.01 26.40 -6.71
N GLY A 316 0.93 25.43 -6.72
CA GLY A 316 1.00 24.40 -7.76
C GLY A 316 1.32 22.99 -7.29
N GLY A 317 0.72 22.52 -6.18
CA GLY A 317 0.95 21.15 -5.70
C GLY A 317 2.34 20.92 -5.09
N ILE A 318 2.49 19.79 -4.40
CA ILE A 318 3.75 19.39 -3.75
C ILE A 318 4.80 19.14 -4.85
N PRO A 319 6.01 19.75 -4.79
CA PRO A 319 6.98 19.64 -5.87
C PRO A 319 7.37 18.17 -6.13
N THR A 320 7.13 17.74 -7.36
CA THR A 320 7.39 16.41 -7.94
C THR A 320 8.86 15.97 -7.87
N ILE A 321 9.77 16.87 -7.49
CA ILE A 321 11.23 16.69 -7.52
C ILE A 321 11.79 16.02 -6.24
N TYR A 322 10.99 15.92 -5.17
CA TYR A 322 11.50 15.49 -3.86
C TYR A 322 11.35 14.00 -3.54
N ASN A 323 10.46 13.25 -4.23
CA ASN A 323 10.23 11.84 -3.90
C ASN A 323 11.26 10.89 -4.54
N ASP A 324 11.66 11.12 -5.79
CA ASP A 324 12.59 10.22 -6.48
C ASP A 324 13.98 10.25 -5.84
N LYS A 325 14.44 11.41 -5.35
CA LYS A 325 15.72 11.51 -4.63
C LYS A 325 15.69 10.81 -3.27
N ILE A 326 14.57 10.83 -2.54
CA ILE A 326 14.47 10.20 -1.21
C ILE A 326 14.49 8.67 -1.33
N ASP A 327 13.78 8.10 -2.30
CA ASP A 327 13.78 6.64 -2.51
C ASP A 327 15.13 6.16 -3.07
N THR A 328 15.78 6.94 -3.95
CA THR A 328 17.12 6.63 -4.48
C THR A 328 18.21 6.75 -3.40
N LEU A 329 18.07 7.68 -2.45
CA LEU A 329 19.02 7.85 -1.34
C LEU A 329 18.84 6.77 -0.27
N LYS A 330 17.61 6.26 -0.06
CA LYS A 330 17.32 5.13 0.83
C LYS A 330 17.85 3.81 0.27
N ASP A 331 17.71 3.57 -1.03
CA ASP A 331 18.30 2.38 -1.68
C ASP A 331 19.85 2.38 -1.63
N LYS A 332 20.48 3.57 -1.67
CA LYS A 332 21.93 3.71 -1.44
C LYS A 332 22.34 3.49 0.02
N ALA A 333 21.52 3.92 0.98
CA ALA A 333 21.77 3.71 2.41
C ALA A 333 21.63 2.23 2.81
N ASP A 334 20.63 1.53 2.27
CA ASP A 334 20.42 0.09 2.51
C ASP A 334 21.53 -0.76 1.86
N LYS A 335 22.05 -0.35 0.69
CA LYS A 335 23.23 -0.99 0.07
C LYS A 335 24.53 -0.71 0.83
N ALA A 336 24.68 0.45 1.46
CA ALA A 336 25.83 0.78 2.28
C ALA A 336 25.83 0.03 3.64
N SER A 337 24.65 -0.28 4.20
CA SER A 337 24.55 -1.06 5.44
C SER A 337 24.86 -2.55 5.25
N LEU A 338 24.86 -3.04 4.00
CA LEU A 338 25.24 -4.42 3.65
C LEU A 338 26.76 -4.62 3.48
N TYR A 339 27.56 -3.55 3.41
CA TYR A 339 29.01 -3.61 3.17
C TYR A 339 29.90 -3.32 4.40
N ASN A 340 29.33 -2.92 5.54
CA ASN A 340 30.10 -2.64 6.77
C ASN A 340 30.12 -3.83 7.74
N GLY A 341 30.43 -5.02 7.19
CA GLY A 341 30.79 -6.20 7.96
C GLY A 341 32.25 -6.56 7.76
N THR A 342 33.07 -6.29 8.78
CA THR A 342 34.43 -6.82 9.05
C THR A 342 35.57 -6.46 8.09
N THR A 343 36.43 -5.52 8.49
CA THR A 343 37.87 -5.59 8.22
C THR A 343 38.59 -6.21 9.43
N PRO A 344 39.45 -7.23 9.26
CA PRO A 344 40.25 -7.78 10.36
C PRO A 344 41.41 -6.84 10.70
N THR A 345 41.59 -6.54 11.98
CA THR A 345 42.80 -5.91 12.51
C THR A 345 43.97 -6.88 12.41
N ASN A 346 44.99 -6.54 11.62
CA ASN A 346 46.32 -7.17 11.69
C ASN A 346 47.25 -6.24 12.49
N SER A 347 47.61 -6.67 13.70
CA SER A 347 48.75 -6.14 14.45
C SER A 347 50.03 -6.84 13.97
N ARG A 348 51.04 -6.06 13.58
CA ARG A 348 52.45 -6.43 13.71
C ARG A 348 53.04 -5.66 14.87
#